data_AF-A0A944K5A6-F1
#
_entry.id   AF-A0A944K5A6-F1
#
_cell.length_a   1.000
_cell.length_b   1.000
_cell.length_c   1.000
_cell.angle_alpha   90.00
_cell.angle_beta   90.00
_cell.angle_gamma   90.00
#
_symmetry.space_group_name_H-M   'P 1'
#
loop_
_entity.id
_entity.type
_entity.pdbx_description
1 polymer ?
#
loop_
_entity_poly.entity_id
_entity_poly.type
_entity_poly.pdbx_seq_one_letter_code
_entity_poly.pdbx_strand_id
1 'polypeptide(L)'
;MTSAIAAATMSGSLARICMWLLRLVPNTVTRSLPAVASATAARIVPVSCSEAPGWPPLPTTNTTGHRRAAKSCPSSPLRASSSMTTSALSSGDILAERPKKARRRMIQPSRRNCLRTPFLPASSNMEIGAASAAPNVLAYAAMFLAGAPAVAAGAGPAAGRQVLGEAGYGCLDPQGFRYEGADFHEYMNLGWTFPDGTYTGPSSQQVGNLDCSGCTRMVYGYHAGVPMAAGEDTSKTRLPRKSRHMADYAPGTRIDRTDGTSPPAAQQLQPGDLLLFNADSGDATETVTVDHVGIYLGLDAAGKRRSLSRLKTGNGPTMSDLGGASLLAGTGTYARKLHTVHRL
;
A
#
# COMPACT_ATOMS: atom_id res chain seq x y z
N MET A 1 49.82 -34.57 -7.79
CA MET A 1 48.66 -35.39 -7.41
C MET A 1 47.50 -34.95 -8.29
N THR A 2 47.48 -35.44 -9.53
CA THR A 2 46.58 -36.52 -10.04
C THR A 2 45.13 -36.06 -10.25
N SER A 3 44.84 -35.88 -11.53
CA SER A 3 43.57 -35.63 -12.19
C SER A 3 42.54 -36.75 -12.01
N ALA A 4 41.26 -36.41 -12.15
CA ALA A 4 40.23 -37.34 -12.59
C ALA A 4 39.24 -36.62 -13.52
N ILE A 5 39.26 -37.00 -14.80
CA ILE A 5 38.25 -36.69 -15.82
C ILE A 5 37.51 -38.00 -16.06
N ALA A 6 36.19 -38.01 -15.90
CA ALA A 6 35.34 -39.13 -16.30
C ALA A 6 34.59 -38.76 -17.59
N ALA A 7 34.91 -39.49 -18.65
CA ALA A 7 34.23 -39.46 -19.94
C ALA A 7 33.02 -40.40 -19.90
N ALA A 8 31.87 -39.94 -20.41
CA ALA A 8 30.71 -40.77 -20.69
C ALA A 8 30.68 -41.10 -22.20
N THR A 9 30.70 -42.38 -22.50
CA THR A 9 30.52 -43.01 -23.81
C THR A 9 29.04 -43.06 -24.17
N MET A 10 28.67 -42.62 -25.37
CA MET A 10 27.41 -43.02 -26.01
C MET A 10 27.71 -43.76 -27.31
N SER A 11 27.35 -45.04 -27.29
CA SER A 11 27.33 -45.99 -28.39
C SER A 11 26.30 -45.59 -29.44
N GLY A 12 26.72 -45.54 -30.71
CA GLY A 12 25.83 -45.40 -31.85
C GLY A 12 25.11 -46.70 -32.23
N SER A 13 24.08 -46.55 -33.05
CA SER A 13 23.80 -47.35 -34.27
C SER A 13 22.35 -47.17 -34.69
N LEU A 14 22.10 -46.48 -35.81
CA LEU A 14 21.59 -47.10 -37.04
C LEU A 14 21.19 -46.02 -38.06
N ALA A 15 21.96 -46.00 -39.14
CA ALA A 15 21.68 -45.31 -40.38
C ALA A 15 20.48 -45.94 -41.10
N ARG A 16 19.73 -45.13 -41.87
CA ARG A 16 19.70 -45.20 -43.35
C ARG A 16 18.59 -44.37 -43.99
N ILE A 17 18.99 -43.66 -45.07
CA ILE A 17 18.25 -43.36 -46.31
C ILE A 17 17.22 -42.20 -46.26
N CYS A 18 17.57 -41.03 -46.80
CA CYS A 18 17.32 -40.69 -48.22
C CYS A 18 17.90 -39.30 -48.56
N MET A 19 18.83 -39.26 -49.52
CA MET A 19 19.22 -38.05 -50.23
C MET A 19 18.10 -37.65 -51.19
N TRP A 20 17.76 -36.36 -51.30
CA TRP A 20 17.48 -35.72 -52.58
C TRP A 20 17.92 -34.25 -52.54
N LEU A 21 18.54 -33.85 -53.65
CA LEU A 21 19.40 -32.69 -53.84
C LEU A 21 18.67 -31.34 -54.01
N LEU A 22 19.41 -30.30 -53.61
CA LEU A 22 19.50 -28.93 -54.14
C LEU A 22 18.61 -28.54 -55.32
N ARG A 23 18.01 -27.34 -55.22
CA ARG A 23 18.18 -26.27 -56.20
C ARG A 23 18.04 -24.88 -55.56
N LEU A 24 19.06 -24.06 -55.83
CA LEU A 24 19.16 -22.62 -55.60
C LEU A 24 18.25 -21.84 -56.57
N VAL A 25 17.78 -20.66 -56.13
CA VAL A 25 17.96 -19.31 -56.74
C VAL A 25 16.82 -18.38 -56.22
N PRO A 26 17.13 -17.11 -55.85
CA PRO A 26 16.20 -16.21 -55.17
C PRO A 26 15.37 -15.38 -56.17
N ASN A 27 14.23 -14.84 -55.71
CA ASN A 27 13.62 -13.69 -56.39
C ASN A 27 12.89 -12.76 -55.41
N THR A 28 13.35 -11.52 -55.46
CA THR A 28 12.81 -10.29 -54.90
C THR A 28 11.41 -9.98 -55.43
N VAL A 29 10.46 -9.66 -54.54
CA VAL A 29 9.38 -8.70 -54.85
C VAL A 29 9.09 -7.87 -53.58
N THR A 30 9.61 -6.65 -53.58
CA THR A 30 9.18 -5.54 -52.74
C THR A 30 7.80 -5.10 -53.21
N ARG A 31 6.78 -5.23 -52.36
CA ARG A 31 5.48 -4.59 -52.59
C ARG A 31 5.08 -3.79 -51.36
N SER A 32 5.23 -2.48 -51.50
CA SER A 32 4.78 -1.43 -50.61
C SER A 32 3.25 -1.51 -50.42
N LEU A 33 2.81 -1.60 -49.16
CA LEU A 33 1.43 -1.39 -48.75
C LEU A 33 1.25 0.08 -48.33
N PRO A 34 0.15 0.75 -48.69
CA PRO A 34 -0.11 2.12 -48.26
C PRO A 34 -0.54 2.15 -46.79
N ALA A 35 0.09 3.04 -46.03
CA ALA A 35 -0.31 3.39 -44.68
C ALA A 35 -1.65 4.12 -44.72
N VAL A 36 -2.68 3.52 -44.12
CA VAL A 36 -3.94 4.21 -43.80
C VAL A 36 -3.73 4.87 -42.43
N ALA A 37 -3.44 6.17 -42.45
CA ALA A 37 -3.41 7.00 -41.25
C ALA A 37 -4.84 7.24 -40.77
N SER A 38 -5.24 6.59 -39.67
CA SER A 38 -6.46 6.91 -38.95
C SER A 38 -6.11 7.91 -37.84
N ALA A 39 -6.31 9.20 -38.12
CA ALA A 39 -6.14 10.27 -37.16
C ALA A 39 -7.39 10.36 -36.27
N THR A 40 -7.47 9.53 -35.23
CA THR A 40 -8.43 9.75 -34.15
C THR A 40 -7.85 10.81 -33.22
N ALA A 41 -8.26 12.06 -33.42
CA ALA A 41 -7.96 13.17 -32.52
C ALA A 41 -8.61 12.90 -31.16
N ALA A 42 -7.81 12.43 -30.19
CA ALA A 42 -8.19 12.41 -28.80
C ALA A 42 -8.32 13.86 -28.32
N ARG A 43 -9.56 14.31 -28.15
CA ARG A 43 -9.90 15.61 -27.60
C ARG A 43 -9.55 15.58 -26.11
N ILE A 44 -8.35 16.04 -25.76
CA ILE A 44 -7.94 16.27 -24.37
C ILE A 44 -8.79 17.43 -23.86
N VAL A 45 -9.75 17.14 -23.00
CA VAL A 45 -10.46 18.15 -22.22
C VAL A 45 -9.53 18.53 -21.06
N PRO A 46 -9.11 19.80 -20.94
CA PRO A 46 -8.39 20.24 -19.76
C PRO A 46 -9.31 20.13 -18.54
N VAL A 47 -8.96 19.27 -17.60
CA VAL A 47 -9.57 19.27 -16.28
C VAL A 47 -9.04 20.53 -15.58
N SER A 48 -9.89 21.55 -15.50
CA SER A 48 -9.62 22.72 -14.66
C SER A 48 -9.69 22.28 -13.20
N CYS A 49 -8.52 22.08 -12.57
CA CYS A 49 -8.38 21.96 -11.13
C CYS A 49 -8.58 23.33 -10.47
N SER A 50 -9.78 23.89 -10.56
CA SER A 50 -10.21 25.00 -9.72
C SER A 50 -11.07 24.39 -8.61
N GLU A 51 -10.57 24.48 -7.38
CA GLU A 51 -11.14 23.93 -6.13
C GLU A 51 -10.66 22.52 -5.76
N ALA A 52 -9.44 22.48 -5.22
CA ALA A 52 -9.12 21.46 -4.23
C ALA A 52 -10.11 21.59 -3.07
N PRO A 53 -10.68 20.49 -2.54
CA PRO A 53 -11.46 20.56 -1.32
C PRO A 53 -10.63 21.23 -0.23
N GLY A 54 -11.22 22.22 0.44
CA GLY A 54 -10.57 22.97 1.51
C GLY A 54 -10.08 22.01 2.58
N TRP A 55 -8.76 21.82 2.63
CA TRP A 55 -8.12 21.09 3.70
C TRP A 55 -8.46 21.77 5.04
N PRO A 56 -8.79 21.02 6.10
CA PRO A 56 -8.79 21.63 7.43
C PRO A 56 -7.40 22.25 7.65
N PRO A 57 -7.34 23.49 8.17
CA PRO A 57 -6.05 24.13 8.42
C PRO A 57 -5.24 23.23 9.35
N LEU A 58 -4.03 22.86 8.92
CA LEU A 58 -3.07 22.28 9.83
C LEU A 58 -2.85 23.26 10.99
N PRO A 59 -2.67 22.78 12.23
CA PRO A 59 -2.31 23.66 13.32
C PRO A 59 -1.00 24.37 12.98
N THR A 60 -1.07 25.70 12.86
CA THR A 60 0.10 26.56 12.72
C THR A 60 0.93 26.44 13.99
N THR A 61 2.03 25.70 13.94
CA THR A 61 3.02 25.70 15.02
C THR A 61 3.90 26.93 14.87
N ASN A 62 3.73 27.89 15.77
CA ASN A 62 4.69 28.97 15.98
C ASN A 62 6.06 28.33 16.28
N THR A 63 6.99 28.47 15.34
CA THR A 63 8.38 28.03 15.54
C THR A 63 9.09 29.08 16.37
N THR A 64 9.01 28.96 17.69
CA THR A 64 9.93 29.67 18.60
C THR A 64 11.29 29.00 18.48
N GLY A 65 12.26 29.74 17.97
CA GLY A 65 13.59 29.25 17.65
C GLY A 65 14.34 28.70 18.87
N HIS A 66 14.70 27.42 18.80
CA HIS A 66 15.80 26.86 19.56
C HIS A 66 16.88 26.37 18.61
N ARG A 67 17.92 27.18 18.43
CA ARG A 67 19.21 26.72 17.92
C ARG A 67 19.80 25.75 18.94
N ARG A 68 20.02 24.49 18.56
CA ARG A 68 21.01 23.63 19.20
C ARG A 68 21.96 23.07 18.16
N ALA A 69 23.25 23.21 18.49
CA ALA A 69 24.39 22.86 17.69
C ALA A 69 24.44 21.37 17.35
N ALA A 70 24.82 21.07 16.11
CA ALA A 70 25.20 19.75 15.67
C ALA A 70 26.42 19.28 16.47
N LYS A 71 26.30 18.14 17.16
CA LYS A 71 27.43 17.38 17.71
C LYS A 71 27.73 16.24 16.75
N SER A 72 28.93 16.29 16.18
CA SER A 72 29.58 15.22 15.44
C SER A 72 29.76 13.96 16.31
N CYS A 73 29.47 12.79 15.75
CA CYS A 73 29.78 11.50 16.34
C CYS A 73 31.30 11.25 16.36
N PRO A 74 31.84 10.68 17.44
CA PRO A 74 33.01 9.83 17.36
C PRO A 74 32.63 8.37 17.62
N SER A 75 33.20 7.50 16.78
CA SER A 75 33.32 6.06 16.95
C SER A 75 33.88 5.66 18.31
N SER A 76 33.33 4.63 18.95
CA SER A 76 34.06 3.82 19.94
C SER A 76 33.48 2.39 20.07
N PRO A 77 34.30 1.41 20.43
CA PRO A 77 33.99 -0.02 20.31
C PRO A 77 33.42 -0.64 21.60
N LEU A 78 32.90 -1.85 21.39
CA LEU A 78 32.36 -2.82 22.35
C LEU A 78 33.15 -2.96 23.66
N ARG A 79 32.41 -2.96 24.79
CA ARG A 79 32.75 -3.78 25.96
C ARG A 79 31.48 -4.17 26.71
N ALA A 80 31.30 -5.48 26.87
CA ALA A 80 30.24 -6.09 27.65
C ALA A 80 30.52 -5.97 29.16
N SER A 81 29.46 -5.84 29.96
CA SER A 81 29.43 -6.35 31.33
C SER A 81 28.00 -6.62 31.75
N SER A 82 27.76 -7.87 32.14
CA SER A 82 26.53 -8.41 32.71
C SER A 82 26.38 -7.95 34.17
N SER A 83 25.15 -7.71 34.61
CA SER A 83 24.75 -7.92 36.01
C SER A 83 23.26 -8.19 36.11
N MET A 84 22.93 -9.42 36.51
CA MET A 84 21.63 -9.84 37.02
C MET A 84 21.38 -9.20 38.39
N THR A 85 20.17 -8.68 38.61
CA THR A 85 19.62 -8.55 39.96
C THR A 85 18.14 -8.94 39.95
N THR A 86 17.86 -10.07 40.57
CA THR A 86 16.53 -10.52 41.01
C THR A 86 16.10 -9.76 42.26
N SER A 87 14.82 -9.38 42.36
CA SER A 87 14.18 -9.05 43.65
C SER A 87 12.68 -9.34 43.58
N ALA A 88 12.19 -9.92 44.66
CA ALA A 88 10.94 -10.65 44.78
C ALA A 88 9.79 -9.81 45.36
N LEU A 89 8.58 -10.34 45.13
CA LEU A 89 7.39 -10.38 45.98
C LEU A 89 7.31 -9.46 47.22
N SER A 90 6.19 -8.73 47.33
CA SER A 90 5.38 -8.77 48.56
C SER A 90 3.94 -8.33 48.28
N SER A 91 3.02 -9.24 48.60
CA SER A 91 1.61 -8.98 48.85
C SER A 91 1.41 -8.01 50.01
N GLY A 92 0.26 -7.32 50.02
CA GLY A 92 -0.19 -6.46 51.10
C GLY A 92 -1.66 -6.15 50.88
N ASP A 93 -2.47 -6.52 51.86
CA ASP A 93 -3.88 -6.87 51.74
C ASP A 93 -4.71 -5.94 52.66
N ILE A 94 -6.03 -5.91 52.43
CA ILE A 94 -7.14 -5.62 53.38
C ILE A 94 -7.64 -4.16 53.67
N LEU A 95 -8.99 -4.08 53.64
CA LEU A 95 -9.99 -3.23 54.34
C LEU A 95 -10.50 -1.97 53.60
N ALA A 96 -11.79 -1.58 53.59
CA ALA A 96 -13.09 -2.20 53.90
C ALA A 96 -14.21 -1.15 53.61
N GLU A 97 -15.44 -1.65 53.39
CA GLU A 97 -16.77 -1.03 53.63
C GLU A 97 -17.33 0.19 52.83
N ARG A 98 -18.25 -0.12 51.88
CA ARG A 98 -19.73 0.16 51.78
C ARG A 98 -20.38 1.32 52.62
N PRO A 99 -21.69 1.67 52.38
CA PRO A 99 -22.36 2.27 51.21
C PRO A 99 -23.33 3.42 51.63
N LYS A 100 -24.05 4.06 50.68
CA LYS A 100 -25.36 4.81 50.81
C LYS A 100 -25.47 5.71 49.56
N LYS A 101 -26.58 5.95 48.87
CA LYS A 101 -28.03 5.86 49.15
C LYS A 101 -28.78 5.81 47.82
N ALA A 102 -29.81 4.98 47.75
CA ALA A 102 -30.82 5.00 46.69
C ALA A 102 -31.74 6.23 46.83
N ARG A 103 -32.23 6.77 45.71
CA ARG A 103 -33.43 7.61 45.69
C ARG A 103 -34.35 7.20 44.55
N ARG A 104 -35.44 6.52 44.91
CA ARG A 104 -36.66 6.30 44.11
C ARG A 104 -37.46 7.61 44.01
N ARG A 105 -38.00 7.90 42.83
CA ARG A 105 -39.30 8.58 42.62
C ARG A 105 -40.00 7.83 41.48
N MET A 106 -41.03 7.05 41.77
CA MET A 106 -42.45 7.42 41.91
C MET A 106 -43.13 7.50 40.53
N ILE A 107 -43.77 6.38 40.19
CA ILE A 107 -44.76 6.18 39.13
C ILE A 107 -46.12 6.62 39.67
N GLN A 108 -46.93 7.30 38.86
CA GLN A 108 -48.40 7.18 38.84
C GLN A 108 -48.98 7.83 37.54
N PRO A 109 -50.23 7.52 37.12
CA PRO A 109 -50.48 6.95 35.79
C PRO A 109 -51.50 7.70 34.90
N SER A 110 -51.50 7.33 33.61
CA SER A 110 -52.64 7.15 32.68
C SER A 110 -53.61 8.32 32.40
N ARG A 111 -53.74 8.69 31.12
CA ARG A 111 -54.96 8.40 30.31
C ARG A 111 -54.92 8.90 28.85
N ARG A 112 -55.42 8.00 27.98
CA ARG A 112 -56.26 8.18 26.76
C ARG A 112 -55.63 8.34 25.36
N ASN A 113 -55.93 7.30 24.58
CA ASN A 113 -56.01 7.16 23.13
C ASN A 113 -56.61 8.36 22.38
N CYS A 114 -56.00 8.70 21.24
CA CYS A 114 -56.68 9.21 20.05
C CYS A 114 -55.96 8.67 18.80
N LEU A 115 -56.63 7.77 18.07
CA LEU A 115 -56.28 7.40 16.71
C LEU A 115 -56.47 8.62 15.79
N ARG A 116 -55.42 9.02 15.09
CA ARG A 116 -55.51 9.82 13.85
C ARG A 116 -54.56 9.25 12.82
N THR A 117 -55.16 8.91 11.68
CA THR A 117 -54.59 8.45 10.42
C THR A 117 -53.48 9.35 9.89
N PRO A 118 -52.33 8.81 9.43
CA PRO A 118 -51.32 9.61 8.76
C PRO A 118 -51.71 9.89 7.30
N PHE A 119 -51.74 11.17 6.98
CA PHE A 119 -51.78 11.73 5.63
C PHE A 119 -50.39 11.50 5.00
N LEU A 120 -50.32 10.78 3.87
CA LEU A 120 -49.10 10.59 3.08
C LEU A 120 -48.91 11.81 2.16
N PRO A 121 -47.86 12.63 2.30
CA PRO A 121 -47.44 13.51 1.22
C PRO A 121 -46.65 12.71 0.16
N ALA A 122 -46.82 13.16 -1.07
CA ALA A 122 -46.34 12.55 -2.30
C ALA A 122 -44.85 12.19 -2.31
N SER A 123 -44.56 11.09 -3.00
CA SER A 123 -43.24 10.63 -3.41
C SER A 123 -42.37 11.76 -3.94
N SER A 124 -41.38 12.19 -3.16
CA SER A 124 -40.20 12.82 -3.70
C SER A 124 -39.40 11.75 -4.44
N ASN A 125 -39.18 11.98 -5.72
CA ASN A 125 -38.27 11.21 -6.54
C ASN A 125 -36.93 11.08 -5.81
N MET A 126 -36.49 9.84 -5.63
CA MET A 126 -35.14 9.54 -5.19
C MET A 126 -34.20 9.97 -6.32
N GLU A 127 -33.72 11.21 -6.24
CA GLU A 127 -32.58 11.66 -7.04
C GLU A 127 -31.44 10.67 -6.78
N ILE A 128 -31.01 9.97 -7.83
CA ILE A 128 -29.78 9.18 -7.80
C ILE A 128 -28.69 10.17 -7.47
N GLY A 129 -28.23 10.15 -6.20
CA GLY A 129 -27.24 11.09 -5.68
C GLY A 129 -26.05 11.16 -6.62
N ALA A 130 -25.72 12.38 -7.06
CA ALA A 130 -24.60 12.65 -7.94
C ALA A 130 -23.33 11.97 -7.37
N ALA A 131 -22.75 11.04 -8.14
CA ALA A 131 -21.45 10.50 -7.82
C ALA A 131 -20.44 11.65 -7.79
N SER A 132 -19.67 11.76 -6.70
CA SER A 132 -18.60 12.77 -6.62
C SER A 132 -17.65 12.59 -7.79
N ALA A 133 -17.33 13.68 -8.48
CA ALA A 133 -16.30 13.69 -9.53
C ALA A 133 -14.87 13.65 -8.95
N ALA A 134 -14.73 13.72 -7.62
CA ALA A 134 -13.43 13.62 -6.98
C ALA A 134 -12.80 12.23 -7.23
N PRO A 135 -11.48 12.16 -7.50
CA PRO A 135 -10.80 10.88 -7.67
C PRO A 135 -10.96 10.00 -6.41
N ASN A 136 -11.29 8.73 -6.61
CA ASN A 136 -11.28 7.73 -5.53
C ASN A 136 -9.89 7.10 -5.37
N VAL A 137 -9.73 6.21 -4.39
CA VAL A 137 -8.44 5.56 -4.07
C VAL A 137 -7.82 4.81 -5.26
N LEU A 138 -8.63 4.21 -6.14
CA LEU A 138 -8.13 3.51 -7.32
C LEU A 138 -7.68 4.49 -8.40
N ALA A 139 -8.41 5.59 -8.58
CA ALA A 139 -8.00 6.66 -9.48
C ALA A 139 -6.66 7.26 -9.04
N TYR A 140 -6.49 7.53 -7.74
CA TYR A 140 -5.20 7.99 -7.20
C TYR A 140 -4.10 6.95 -7.36
N ALA A 141 -4.36 5.67 -7.06
CA ALA A 141 -3.36 4.62 -7.23
C ALA A 141 -2.87 4.51 -8.70
N ALA A 142 -3.77 4.68 -9.66
CA ALA A 142 -3.43 4.69 -11.09
C ALA A 142 -2.50 5.85 -11.49
N MET A 143 -2.58 6.99 -10.81
CA MET A 143 -1.73 8.17 -11.07
C MET A 143 -0.26 8.00 -10.65
N PHE A 144 0.12 6.85 -10.10
CA PHE A 144 1.51 6.53 -9.74
C PHE A 144 2.13 5.45 -10.64
N LEU A 145 1.36 4.88 -11.57
CA LEU A 145 1.82 3.87 -12.51
C LEU A 145 2.85 4.44 -13.50
N ALA A 146 3.58 3.55 -14.16
CA ALA A 146 4.54 3.92 -15.21
C ALA A 146 3.88 4.79 -16.29
N GLY A 147 4.55 5.89 -16.66
CA GLY A 147 4.06 6.87 -17.63
C GLY A 147 3.01 7.85 -17.10
N ALA A 148 2.61 7.77 -15.82
CA ALA A 148 1.67 8.73 -15.26
C ALA A 148 2.29 10.15 -15.20
N PRO A 149 1.57 11.19 -15.65
CA PRO A 149 2.11 12.55 -15.72
C PRO A 149 2.36 13.12 -14.32
N ALA A 150 3.49 13.83 -14.18
CA ALA A 150 3.78 14.56 -12.95
C ALA A 150 2.80 15.72 -12.76
N VAL A 151 2.20 15.79 -11.56
CA VAL A 151 1.32 16.90 -11.16
C VAL A 151 1.87 17.51 -9.88
N ALA A 152 2.08 18.83 -9.90
CA ALA A 152 2.46 19.57 -8.72
C ALA A 152 1.25 20.06 -7.93
N ALA A 153 1.34 20.10 -6.60
CA ALA A 153 0.31 20.74 -5.78
C ALA A 153 0.30 22.25 -6.02
N GLY A 154 -0.88 22.82 -6.28
CA GLY A 154 -1.04 24.26 -6.48
C GLY A 154 -1.01 25.08 -5.19
N ALA A 155 -1.41 24.48 -4.06
CA ALA A 155 -1.51 25.15 -2.77
C ALA A 155 -1.28 24.17 -1.60
N GLY A 156 -1.22 24.71 -0.38
CA GLY A 156 -1.04 23.95 0.84
C GLY A 156 0.41 23.60 1.16
N PRO A 157 0.66 22.72 2.14
CA PRO A 157 2.01 22.40 2.63
C PRO A 157 2.95 21.82 1.56
N ALA A 158 2.38 21.19 0.53
CA ALA A 158 3.11 20.63 -0.59
C ALA A 158 3.15 21.54 -1.84
N ALA A 159 2.80 22.84 -1.73
CA ALA A 159 2.77 23.75 -2.87
C ALA A 159 4.07 23.71 -3.68
N GLY A 160 3.94 23.54 -5.01
CA GLY A 160 5.05 23.42 -5.94
C GLY A 160 5.78 22.07 -5.92
N ARG A 161 5.39 21.12 -5.06
CA ARG A 161 5.93 19.75 -5.02
C ARG A 161 5.11 18.82 -5.89
N GLN A 162 5.76 17.83 -6.50
CA GLN A 162 5.09 16.74 -7.21
C GLN A 162 4.30 15.89 -6.22
N VAL A 163 2.99 15.78 -6.40
CA VAL A 163 2.07 15.03 -5.53
C VAL A 163 1.42 13.84 -6.23
N LEU A 164 1.50 13.79 -7.56
CA LEU A 164 1.09 12.68 -8.43
C LEU A 164 2.11 12.53 -9.56
N GLY A 165 2.13 11.36 -10.18
CA GLY A 165 2.99 11.03 -11.31
C GLY A 165 3.72 9.71 -11.11
N GLU A 166 4.34 9.20 -12.18
CA GLU A 166 5.13 7.98 -12.14
C GLU A 166 6.07 7.98 -10.93
N ALA A 167 6.13 6.85 -10.26
CA ALA A 167 6.88 6.73 -9.03
C ALA A 167 7.72 5.44 -9.04
N GLY A 168 9.01 5.54 -8.76
CA GLY A 168 9.92 4.39 -8.62
C GLY A 168 9.80 3.69 -7.26
N TYR A 169 10.38 2.51 -7.08
CA TYR A 169 10.27 1.79 -5.79
C TYR A 169 11.19 2.39 -4.70
N GLY A 170 12.37 2.84 -5.09
CA GLY A 170 13.40 3.35 -4.19
C GLY A 170 14.71 3.57 -4.92
N CYS A 171 15.59 4.39 -4.33
CA CYS A 171 16.95 4.60 -4.84
C CYS A 171 17.76 3.29 -4.87
N LEU A 172 18.78 3.23 -5.72
CA LEU A 172 19.69 2.10 -5.79
C LEU A 172 20.75 2.21 -4.68
N ASP A 173 21.03 1.11 -4.01
CA ASP A 173 22.21 0.95 -3.16
C ASP A 173 23.48 0.79 -4.03
N PRO A 174 24.69 0.80 -3.43
CA PRO A 174 25.94 0.65 -4.18
C PRO A 174 26.06 -0.67 -4.97
N GLN A 175 25.25 -1.68 -4.64
CA GLN A 175 25.21 -2.97 -5.32
C GLN A 175 24.15 -3.00 -6.44
N GLY A 176 23.39 -1.92 -6.63
CA GLY A 176 22.35 -1.81 -7.64
C GLY A 176 20.99 -2.39 -7.21
N PHE A 177 20.80 -2.72 -5.92
CA PHE A 177 19.49 -3.11 -5.41
C PHE A 177 18.69 -1.91 -4.93
N ARG A 178 17.38 -1.92 -5.12
CA ARG A 178 16.53 -0.84 -4.63
C ARG A 178 16.35 -0.88 -3.11
N TYR A 179 16.49 0.26 -2.48
CA TYR A 179 16.25 0.46 -1.07
C TYR A 179 14.75 0.50 -0.77
N GLU A 180 14.31 -0.26 0.23
CA GLU A 180 12.96 -0.16 0.79
C GLU A 180 12.94 0.91 1.88
N GLY A 181 11.91 1.76 1.92
CA GLY A 181 11.84 2.84 2.90
C GLY A 181 11.27 4.15 2.37
N ALA A 182 10.98 4.27 1.08
CA ALA A 182 10.39 5.46 0.49
C ALA A 182 8.92 5.67 0.94
N ASP A 183 8.64 6.75 1.67
CA ASP A 183 7.30 7.14 2.12
C ASP A 183 6.70 8.34 1.34
N PHE A 184 5.41 8.62 1.55
CA PHE A 184 4.68 9.68 0.83
C PHE A 184 5.34 11.07 0.93
N HIS A 185 5.86 11.44 2.10
CA HIS A 185 6.45 12.76 2.29
C HIS A 185 7.82 12.88 1.61
N GLU A 186 8.54 11.77 1.47
CA GLU A 186 9.84 11.73 0.80
C GLU A 186 9.70 11.78 -0.72
N TYR A 187 8.65 11.15 -1.28
CA TYR A 187 8.27 11.30 -2.68
C TYR A 187 8.16 12.79 -3.08
N MET A 188 7.56 13.59 -2.20
CA MET A 188 7.36 15.04 -2.38
C MET A 188 8.57 15.90 -1.97
N ASN A 189 9.63 15.28 -1.43
CA ASN A 189 10.74 15.96 -0.77
C ASN A 189 10.30 16.97 0.31
N LEU A 190 9.39 16.54 1.17
CA LEU A 190 8.72 17.36 2.17
C LEU A 190 8.99 16.84 3.58
N GLY A 191 9.25 17.75 4.53
CA GLY A 191 9.22 17.43 5.95
C GLY A 191 7.77 17.36 6.44
N TRP A 192 7.44 16.36 7.27
CA TRP A 192 6.07 16.09 7.67
C TRP A 192 5.92 15.99 9.18
N THR A 193 4.88 16.64 9.72
CA THR A 193 4.47 16.50 11.11
C THR A 193 3.23 15.62 11.18
N PHE A 194 3.35 14.46 11.81
CA PHE A 194 2.26 13.53 12.04
C PHE A 194 1.29 14.04 13.12
N PRO A 195 0.06 13.51 13.21
CA PRO A 195 -0.93 13.96 14.18
C PRO A 195 -0.52 13.88 15.66
N ASP A 196 0.47 13.05 16.02
CA ASP A 196 1.04 13.02 17.39
C ASP A 196 2.15 14.05 17.62
N GLY A 197 2.42 14.91 16.64
CA GLY A 197 3.49 15.90 16.69
C GLY A 197 4.87 15.36 16.30
N THR A 198 5.00 14.07 15.99
CA THR A 198 6.27 13.51 15.48
C THR A 198 6.60 14.16 14.14
N TYR A 199 7.83 14.66 14.00
CA TYR A 199 8.31 15.24 12.75
C TYR A 199 9.32 14.33 12.06
N THR A 200 9.15 14.13 10.75
CA THR A 200 10.15 13.52 9.87
C THR A 200 10.63 14.56 8.85
N GLY A 201 11.95 14.60 8.63
CA GLY A 201 12.54 15.53 7.67
C GLY A 201 12.31 15.12 6.21
N PRO A 202 12.56 16.03 5.27
CA PRO A 202 12.60 15.69 3.85
C PRO A 202 13.79 14.76 3.55
N SER A 203 13.67 13.96 2.49
CA SER A 203 14.74 13.09 1.99
C SER A 203 14.91 13.28 0.49
N SER A 204 16.07 13.80 0.08
CA SER A 204 16.39 13.98 -1.34
C SER A 204 16.69 12.67 -2.07
N GLN A 205 16.95 11.58 -1.33
CA GLN A 205 17.30 10.28 -1.91
C GLN A 205 16.06 9.54 -2.45
N GLN A 206 14.88 9.81 -1.90
CA GLN A 206 13.65 9.08 -2.21
C GLN A 206 12.62 9.93 -2.99
N VAL A 207 13.05 11.07 -3.54
CA VAL A 207 12.19 11.91 -4.38
C VAL A 207 11.71 11.11 -5.59
N GLY A 208 10.41 11.15 -5.84
CA GLY A 208 9.81 10.35 -6.92
C GLY A 208 9.71 8.84 -6.62
N ASN A 209 10.09 8.37 -5.43
CA ASN A 209 9.98 6.97 -5.05
C ASN A 209 8.90 6.73 -3.99
N LEU A 210 8.27 5.57 -4.05
CA LEU A 210 7.32 5.05 -3.07
C LEU A 210 7.53 3.53 -2.95
N ASP A 211 7.72 3.03 -1.73
CA ASP A 211 7.69 1.59 -1.45
C ASP A 211 6.24 1.08 -1.35
N CYS A 212 6.04 -0.19 -0.97
CA CYS A 212 4.70 -0.78 -0.87
C CYS A 212 3.77 -0.02 0.08
N SER A 213 4.21 0.17 1.32
CA SER A 213 3.48 0.92 2.33
C SER A 213 3.46 2.42 2.08
N GLY A 214 4.51 3.00 1.51
CA GLY A 214 4.58 4.40 1.13
C GLY A 214 3.57 4.75 0.05
N CYS A 215 3.37 3.87 -0.93
CA CYS A 215 2.32 4.03 -1.94
C CYS A 215 0.93 3.98 -1.33
N THR A 216 0.66 3.04 -0.41
CA THR A 216 -0.61 2.99 0.33
C THR A 216 -0.83 4.28 1.13
N ARG A 217 0.19 4.78 1.82
CA ARG A 217 0.13 6.01 2.61
C ARG A 217 -0.04 7.26 1.73
N MET A 218 0.54 7.28 0.54
CA MET A 218 0.30 8.34 -0.44
C MET A 218 -1.16 8.33 -0.91
N VAL A 219 -1.70 7.17 -1.28
CA VAL A 219 -3.08 7.04 -1.79
C VAL A 219 -4.11 7.29 -0.70
N TYR A 220 -4.08 6.54 0.40
CA TYR A 220 -5.09 6.63 1.44
C TYR A 220 -4.83 7.78 2.40
N GLY A 221 -3.57 8.00 2.76
CA GLY A 221 -3.24 9.00 3.76
C GLY A 221 -3.24 10.41 3.19
N TYR A 222 -2.33 10.67 2.25
CA TYR A 222 -2.18 12.01 1.68
C TYR A 222 -3.36 12.39 0.78
N HIS A 223 -3.80 11.54 -0.15
CA HIS A 223 -4.87 11.89 -1.10
C HIS A 223 -6.29 11.62 -0.60
N ALA A 224 -6.52 10.55 0.19
CA ALA A 224 -7.85 10.22 0.73
C ALA A 224 -8.07 10.65 2.19
N GLY A 225 -7.08 11.27 2.84
CA GLY A 225 -7.23 11.89 4.16
C GLY A 225 -7.23 10.93 5.36
N VAL A 226 -6.83 9.67 5.19
CA VAL A 226 -6.68 8.72 6.30
C VAL A 226 -5.53 9.19 7.22
N PRO A 227 -5.74 9.39 8.52
CA PRO A 227 -4.66 9.77 9.43
C PRO A 227 -3.49 8.79 9.37
N MET A 228 -2.25 9.28 9.42
CA MET A 228 -1.04 8.45 9.34
C MET A 228 -0.20 8.57 10.61
N ALA A 229 0.52 7.52 10.96
CA ALA A 229 1.51 7.54 12.04
C ALA A 229 2.94 7.57 11.50
N ALA A 230 3.88 8.15 12.25
CA ALA A 230 5.31 8.10 11.90
C ALA A 230 5.88 6.66 11.95
N GLY A 231 5.33 5.82 12.83
CA GLY A 231 5.84 4.49 13.13
C GLY A 231 4.76 3.42 13.19
N GLU A 232 4.80 2.59 14.23
CA GLU A 232 3.89 1.45 14.44
C GLU A 232 2.45 1.86 14.79
N ASP A 233 2.29 2.79 15.73
CA ASP A 233 1.00 3.23 16.28
C ASP A 233 -0.05 2.13 16.48
N THR A 234 -0.11 1.59 17.70
CA THR A 234 -1.06 0.53 18.07
C THR A 234 -2.49 1.03 18.30
N SER A 235 -2.76 2.32 18.11
CA SER A 235 -4.07 2.94 18.39
C SER A 235 -5.21 2.46 17.48
N LYS A 236 -4.89 1.93 16.28
CA LYS A 236 -5.86 1.62 15.22
C LYS A 236 -6.65 2.83 14.71
N THR A 237 -6.14 4.04 14.94
CA THR A 237 -6.76 5.28 14.46
C THR A 237 -5.97 5.93 13.33
N ARG A 238 -4.73 5.50 13.10
CA ARG A 238 -3.84 6.02 12.07
C ARG A 238 -3.14 4.89 11.34
N LEU A 239 -2.93 5.06 10.05
CA LEU A 239 -2.25 4.09 9.19
C LEU A 239 -0.75 4.02 9.56
N PRO A 240 -0.23 2.87 10.00
CA PRO A 240 1.17 2.69 10.36
C PRO A 240 2.13 2.85 9.16
N ARG A 241 3.42 3.06 9.42
CA ARG A 241 4.43 3.19 8.36
C ARG A 241 4.74 1.87 7.66
N LYS A 242 4.82 0.77 8.41
CA LYS A 242 5.25 -0.54 7.90
C LYS A 242 4.05 -1.46 7.68
N SER A 243 4.07 -2.23 6.60
CA SER A 243 3.05 -3.23 6.23
C SER A 243 2.74 -4.22 7.37
N ARG A 244 3.75 -4.75 8.08
CA ARG A 244 3.57 -5.55 9.30
C ARG A 244 2.67 -4.91 10.34
N HIS A 245 2.86 -3.62 10.60
CA HIS A 245 2.05 -2.91 11.59
C HIS A 245 0.66 -2.60 11.04
N MET A 246 0.52 -2.34 9.73
CA MET A 246 -0.80 -2.19 9.10
C MET A 246 -1.66 -3.46 9.25
N ALA A 247 -1.07 -4.66 9.26
CA ALA A 247 -1.82 -5.91 9.43
C ALA A 247 -2.59 -5.97 10.76
N ASP A 248 -2.02 -5.35 11.79
CA ASP A 248 -2.56 -5.39 13.15
C ASP A 248 -3.21 -4.09 13.61
N TYR A 249 -2.73 -2.97 13.10
CA TYR A 249 -3.05 -1.64 13.60
C TYR A 249 -3.52 -0.64 12.54
N ALA A 250 -3.78 -1.07 11.30
CA ALA A 250 -4.48 -0.19 10.35
C ALA A 250 -5.85 0.23 10.91
N PRO A 251 -6.30 1.47 10.63
CA PRO A 251 -7.64 1.92 10.98
C PRO A 251 -8.68 1.22 10.12
N GLY A 252 -9.94 1.31 10.53
CA GLY A 252 -11.06 0.69 9.83
C GLY A 252 -11.33 -0.73 10.32
N THR A 253 -11.66 -1.64 9.40
CA THR A 253 -12.14 -2.99 9.71
C THR A 253 -11.28 -4.07 9.04
N ARG A 254 -10.81 -5.03 9.83
CA ARG A 254 -10.22 -6.26 9.31
C ARG A 254 -11.30 -7.13 8.70
N ILE A 255 -11.21 -7.38 7.41
CA ILE A 255 -12.20 -8.16 6.64
C ILE A 255 -11.91 -9.65 6.75
N ASP A 256 -10.65 -10.04 6.66
CA ASP A 256 -10.24 -11.46 6.73
C ASP A 256 -8.78 -11.59 7.15
N ARG A 257 -8.37 -12.77 7.65
CA ARG A 257 -6.99 -13.07 8.02
C ARG A 257 -6.71 -14.56 7.90
N THR A 258 -5.49 -14.90 7.51
CA THR A 258 -4.97 -16.27 7.59
C THR A 258 -5.05 -16.80 9.02
N ASP A 259 -5.25 -18.12 9.12
CA ASP A 259 -5.11 -18.89 10.36
C ASP A 259 -3.66 -19.27 10.67
N GLY A 260 -2.71 -18.82 9.85
CA GLY A 260 -1.28 -19.16 9.92
C GLY A 260 -0.89 -20.34 9.04
N THR A 261 -1.84 -21.08 8.47
CA THR A 261 -1.58 -22.22 7.59
C THR A 261 -1.98 -21.97 6.15
N SER A 262 -3.11 -21.28 5.93
CA SER A 262 -3.68 -21.04 4.60
C SER A 262 -4.06 -19.57 4.42
N PRO A 263 -3.91 -19.01 3.20
CA PRO A 263 -4.47 -17.72 2.86
C PRO A 263 -5.97 -17.63 3.16
N PRO A 264 -6.47 -16.48 3.63
CA PRO A 264 -7.90 -16.29 3.85
C PRO A 264 -8.68 -16.41 2.53
N ALA A 265 -9.93 -16.88 2.63
CA ALA A 265 -10.82 -16.99 1.46
C ALA A 265 -11.19 -15.61 0.87
N ALA A 266 -11.20 -14.58 1.72
CA ALA A 266 -11.38 -13.17 1.35
C ALA A 266 -12.67 -12.94 0.53
N GLN A 267 -13.76 -13.55 0.98
CA GLN A 267 -15.05 -13.57 0.25
C GLN A 267 -15.70 -12.19 0.16
N GLN A 268 -15.40 -11.30 1.11
CA GLN A 268 -16.00 -9.96 1.23
C GLN A 268 -15.11 -8.83 0.66
N LEU A 269 -14.11 -9.20 -0.15
CA LEU A 269 -13.20 -8.24 -0.80
C LEU A 269 -13.95 -7.22 -1.66
N GLN A 270 -13.61 -5.94 -1.50
CA GLN A 270 -14.08 -4.83 -2.31
C GLN A 270 -12.92 -4.04 -2.90
N PRO A 271 -13.02 -3.56 -4.15
CA PRO A 271 -11.98 -2.71 -4.73
C PRO A 271 -11.64 -1.54 -3.80
N GLY A 272 -10.35 -1.34 -3.54
CA GLY A 272 -9.86 -0.40 -2.52
C GLY A 272 -9.60 -1.03 -1.15
N ASP A 273 -9.79 -2.33 -0.95
CA ASP A 273 -9.30 -3.01 0.26
C ASP A 273 -7.77 -3.14 0.23
N LEU A 274 -7.14 -3.06 1.40
CA LEU A 274 -5.74 -3.39 1.59
C LEU A 274 -5.55 -4.90 1.62
N LEU A 275 -4.53 -5.35 0.91
CA LEU A 275 -4.08 -6.74 0.85
C LEU A 275 -2.69 -6.82 1.45
N LEU A 276 -2.53 -7.53 2.55
CA LEU A 276 -1.28 -7.62 3.30
C LEU A 276 -0.72 -9.03 3.16
N PHE A 277 0.55 -9.15 2.76
CA PHE A 277 1.16 -10.43 2.39
C PHE A 277 2.46 -10.68 3.16
N ASN A 278 2.77 -11.97 3.29
CA ASN A 278 4.08 -12.48 3.70
C ASN A 278 4.86 -12.89 2.45
N ALA A 279 5.15 -11.91 1.59
CA ALA A 279 5.63 -12.11 0.23
C ALA A 279 7.15 -12.32 0.14
N ASP A 280 7.90 -12.01 1.19
CA ASP A 280 9.33 -12.24 1.23
C ASP A 280 9.63 -13.74 1.29
N SER A 281 10.59 -14.13 0.45
CA SER A 281 11.12 -15.48 0.36
C SER A 281 12.59 -15.54 0.76
N GLY A 282 13.20 -14.41 1.11
CA GLY A 282 14.63 -14.27 1.43
C GLY A 282 14.90 -14.08 2.92
N ASP A 283 15.73 -14.98 3.46
CA ASP A 283 16.70 -14.75 4.53
C ASP A 283 16.23 -14.12 5.85
N ALA A 284 15.34 -14.80 6.57
CA ALA A 284 15.44 -14.85 8.02
C ALA A 284 14.67 -16.06 8.57
N THR A 285 15.27 -16.74 9.54
CA THR A 285 14.61 -17.63 10.51
C THR A 285 13.59 -16.90 11.40
N GLU A 286 13.11 -15.72 11.01
CA GLU A 286 12.14 -14.94 11.75
C GLU A 286 10.72 -15.39 11.42
N THR A 287 9.88 -15.32 12.45
CA THR A 287 8.43 -15.42 12.41
C THR A 287 7.87 -14.80 11.14
N VAL A 288 6.98 -15.54 10.47
CA VAL A 288 6.23 -15.08 9.30
C VAL A 288 5.60 -13.71 9.60
N THR A 289 6.22 -12.63 9.12
CA THR A 289 5.72 -11.27 9.29
C THR A 289 5.29 -10.71 7.94
N VAL A 290 4.23 -9.91 7.97
CA VAL A 290 3.77 -9.20 6.78
C VAL A 290 4.84 -8.21 6.34
N ASP A 291 5.35 -8.41 5.15
CA ASP A 291 6.39 -7.58 4.52
C ASP A 291 5.83 -6.73 3.38
N HIS A 292 4.63 -7.06 2.88
CA HIS A 292 4.11 -6.43 1.68
C HIS A 292 2.66 -5.99 1.83
N VAL A 293 2.31 -4.89 1.15
CA VAL A 293 0.94 -4.40 1.06
C VAL A 293 0.62 -4.00 -0.38
N GLY A 294 -0.59 -4.31 -0.82
CA GLY A 294 -1.18 -3.89 -2.08
C GLY A 294 -2.62 -3.42 -1.91
N ILE A 295 -3.20 -2.92 -2.99
CA ILE A 295 -4.58 -2.43 -3.07
C ILE A 295 -5.37 -3.38 -3.97
N TYR A 296 -6.50 -3.88 -3.50
CA TYR A 296 -7.36 -4.74 -4.31
C TYR A 296 -8.03 -3.93 -5.43
N LEU A 297 -7.89 -4.38 -6.67
CA LEU A 297 -8.44 -3.69 -7.85
C LEU A 297 -9.84 -4.19 -8.23
N GLY A 298 -10.21 -5.40 -7.81
CA GLY A 298 -11.39 -6.09 -8.29
C GLY A 298 -11.06 -7.27 -9.19
N LEU A 299 -12.02 -7.63 -10.05
CA LEU A 299 -11.89 -8.72 -11.00
C LEU A 299 -11.37 -8.19 -12.34
N ASP A 300 -10.47 -8.93 -12.97
CA ASP A 300 -10.11 -8.71 -14.37
C ASP A 300 -11.17 -9.27 -15.34
N ALA A 301 -10.94 -9.11 -16.64
CA ALA A 301 -11.82 -9.60 -17.70
C ALA A 301 -12.00 -11.14 -17.70
N ALA A 302 -11.09 -11.89 -17.05
CA ALA A 302 -11.18 -13.33 -16.88
C ALA A 302 -11.81 -13.73 -15.53
N GLY A 303 -12.38 -12.77 -14.79
CA GLY A 303 -12.99 -12.98 -13.48
C GLY A 303 -11.97 -13.28 -12.37
N LYS A 304 -10.69 -12.93 -12.55
CA LYS A 304 -9.64 -13.18 -11.57
C LYS A 304 -9.40 -11.94 -10.70
N ARG A 305 -9.25 -12.16 -9.39
CA ARG A 305 -8.97 -11.11 -8.39
C ARG A 305 -7.57 -10.55 -8.58
N ARG A 306 -7.46 -9.25 -8.85
CA ARG A 306 -6.20 -8.53 -9.09
C ARG A 306 -5.84 -7.58 -7.95
N SER A 307 -4.56 -7.42 -7.71
CA SER A 307 -4.01 -6.40 -6.80
C SER A 307 -3.09 -5.44 -7.54
N LEU A 308 -3.15 -4.17 -7.18
CA LEU A 308 -2.07 -3.22 -7.44
C LEU A 308 -1.06 -3.37 -6.31
N SER A 309 0.17 -3.69 -6.67
CA SER A 309 1.25 -3.81 -5.68
C SER A 309 2.51 -3.14 -6.19
N ARG A 310 3.42 -2.86 -5.27
CA ARG A 310 4.69 -2.16 -5.54
C ARG A 310 5.81 -3.17 -5.50
N LEU A 311 6.38 -3.48 -6.66
CA LEU A 311 7.41 -4.48 -6.76
C LEU A 311 8.78 -3.86 -6.93
N LYS A 312 9.74 -4.35 -6.14
CA LYS A 312 11.17 -4.04 -6.30
C LYS A 312 11.65 -4.39 -7.71
N THR A 313 11.22 -5.54 -8.23
CA THR A 313 11.55 -6.06 -9.57
C THR A 313 11.00 -5.19 -10.71
N GLY A 314 9.83 -4.58 -10.53
CA GLY A 314 9.19 -3.74 -11.56
C GLY A 314 9.55 -2.26 -11.50
N ASN A 315 10.35 -1.84 -10.51
CA ASN A 315 10.59 -0.43 -10.18
C ASN A 315 9.31 0.41 -10.11
N GLY A 316 8.26 -0.11 -9.49
CA GLY A 316 7.16 0.75 -9.11
C GLY A 316 5.84 0.05 -8.93
N PRO A 317 4.73 0.81 -8.87
CA PRO A 317 3.43 0.22 -8.69
C PRO A 317 3.03 -0.38 -10.03
N THR A 318 2.56 -1.60 -9.98
CA THR A 318 2.16 -2.31 -11.17
C THR A 318 0.80 -2.94 -10.97
N MET A 319 0.01 -2.90 -12.03
CA MET A 319 -1.18 -3.74 -12.19
C MET A 319 -0.88 -4.99 -13.03
N SER A 320 0.36 -5.12 -13.52
CA SER A 320 0.82 -6.23 -14.36
C SER A 320 1.42 -7.36 -13.53
N ASP A 321 1.63 -8.49 -14.19
CA ASP A 321 2.28 -9.68 -13.62
C ASP A 321 3.82 -9.59 -13.67
N LEU A 322 4.36 -8.36 -13.74
CA LEU A 322 5.80 -8.08 -13.82
C LEU A 322 6.46 -8.41 -12.48
N GLY A 323 7.21 -9.52 -12.42
CA GLY A 323 7.81 -10.03 -11.19
C GLY A 323 6.97 -11.10 -10.48
N GLY A 324 5.87 -11.54 -11.09
CA GLY A 324 4.99 -12.60 -10.58
C GLY A 324 3.52 -12.26 -10.80
N ALA A 325 2.65 -13.28 -10.77
CA ALA A 325 1.22 -13.08 -10.96
C ALA A 325 0.63 -12.21 -9.83
N SER A 326 0.07 -11.05 -10.17
CA SER A 326 -0.66 -10.12 -9.30
C SER A 326 -2.09 -10.60 -9.04
N LEU A 327 -2.21 -11.91 -8.78
CA LEU A 327 -3.45 -12.66 -8.63
C LEU A 327 -3.59 -13.19 -7.20
N LEU A 328 -4.81 -13.09 -6.66
CA LEU A 328 -5.15 -13.65 -5.35
C LEU A 328 -5.65 -15.10 -5.43
N ALA A 329 -5.54 -15.74 -6.60
CA ALA A 329 -5.92 -17.12 -6.83
C ALA A 329 -4.85 -17.84 -7.65
N GLY A 330 -4.80 -19.17 -7.52
CA GLY A 330 -3.83 -20.02 -8.21
C GLY A 330 -2.56 -20.25 -7.41
N THR A 331 -1.45 -20.43 -8.11
CA THR A 331 -0.16 -20.87 -7.53
C THR A 331 0.89 -19.74 -7.50
N GLY A 332 0.48 -18.48 -7.63
CA GLY A 332 1.39 -17.34 -7.49
C GLY A 332 1.78 -17.07 -6.03
N THR A 333 2.83 -16.26 -5.81
CA THR A 333 3.25 -15.83 -4.47
C THR A 333 2.09 -15.15 -3.74
N TYR A 334 1.42 -14.18 -4.36
CA TYR A 334 0.33 -13.46 -3.72
C TYR A 334 -0.90 -14.32 -3.40
N ALA A 335 -1.20 -15.31 -4.24
CA ALA A 335 -2.26 -16.28 -3.98
C ALA A 335 -1.96 -17.16 -2.75
N ARG A 336 -0.69 -17.48 -2.48
CA ARG A 336 -0.27 -18.33 -1.36
C ARG A 336 0.11 -17.58 -0.10
N LYS A 337 0.38 -16.27 -0.19
CA LYS A 337 0.98 -15.47 0.88
C LYS A 337 0.08 -14.36 1.39
N LEU A 338 -1.17 -14.27 0.93
CA LEU A 338 -2.14 -13.34 1.50
C LEU A 338 -2.33 -13.66 2.98
N HIS A 339 -2.11 -12.67 3.83
CA HIS A 339 -2.14 -12.81 5.28
C HIS A 339 -3.32 -12.06 5.90
N THR A 340 -3.54 -10.79 5.55
CA THR A 340 -4.67 -10.00 6.07
C THR A 340 -5.34 -9.24 4.94
N VAL A 341 -6.67 -9.09 5.03
CA VAL A 341 -7.45 -8.13 4.26
C VAL A 341 -8.01 -7.07 5.21
N HIS A 342 -7.86 -5.80 4.86
CA HIS A 342 -8.31 -4.67 5.67
C HIS A 342 -9.05 -3.65 4.83
N ARG A 343 -10.13 -3.07 5.36
CA ARG A 343 -10.86 -1.95 4.76
C ARG A 343 -10.66 -0.70 5.59
N LEU A 344 -10.11 0.35 4.98
CA LEU A 344 -9.89 1.66 5.61
C LEU A 344 -11.15 2.52 5.61
#